data_AF-N6Y4P8-F1
#
_entry.id   AF-N6Y4P8-F1
#
_cell.length_a   1.000
_cell.length_b   1.000
_cell.length_c   1.000
_cell.angle_alpha   90.00
_cell.angle_beta   90.00
_cell.angle_gamma   90.00
#
_symmetry.space_group_name_H-M   'P 1'
#
loop_
_entity.id
_entity.type
_entity.pdbx_description
1 polymer ?
#
loop_
_entity_poly.entity_id
_entity_poly.type
_entity_poly.pdbx_seq_one_letter_code
_entity_poly.pdbx_strand_id
1 'polypeptide(L)'
;MTRRRLPACLASSALLLSACGLQPPVVESDNGVSSQSGQFHFALPSGQYHCDEGLRIGLRREMQGQVNHRLQLDWKGRSYQLERDFSDSGLPRFEDAASGLVWIDLPWKGLLLDGRTHAPLANDCRAA
;
A
#
# COMPACT_ATOMS: atom_id res chain seq x y z
N MET A 1 49.99 -17.52 68.11
CA MET A 1 48.71 -17.00 68.64
C MET A 1 48.66 -15.51 68.41
N THR A 2 47.87 -15.04 67.44
CA THR A 2 47.49 -13.62 67.34
C THR A 2 46.21 -13.52 66.52
N ARG A 3 45.08 -13.37 67.23
CA ARG A 3 43.76 -13.13 66.65
C ARG A 3 43.68 -11.65 66.26
N ARG A 4 43.26 -11.35 65.03
CA ARG A 4 42.83 -10.01 64.62
C ARG A 4 41.36 -10.09 64.19
N ARG A 5 40.54 -9.22 64.78
CA ARG A 5 39.08 -9.14 64.59
C ARG A 5 38.72 -7.98 63.67
N LEU A 6 37.70 -8.23 62.81
CA LEU A 6 36.69 -7.32 62.24
C LEU A 6 37.19 -6.23 61.24
N PRO A 7 36.36 -5.75 60.27
CA PRO A 7 34.89 -5.64 60.31
C PRO A 7 34.12 -6.20 59.09
N ALA A 8 32.82 -6.44 59.32
CA ALA A 8 31.83 -6.78 58.31
C ALA A 8 31.39 -5.53 57.54
N CYS A 9 31.58 -5.53 56.21
CA CYS A 9 30.96 -4.56 55.32
C CYS A 9 29.76 -5.22 54.64
N LEU A 10 28.56 -4.83 55.10
CA LEU A 10 27.29 -5.06 54.41
C LEU A 10 27.30 -4.19 53.14
N ALA A 11 27.55 -4.79 51.99
CA ALA A 11 27.40 -4.14 50.69
C ALA A 11 26.01 -4.48 50.12
N SER A 12 25.08 -3.53 50.25
CA SER A 12 23.75 -3.58 49.66
C SER A 12 23.86 -3.62 48.13
N SER A 13 23.60 -4.78 47.53
CA SER A 13 23.57 -4.95 46.08
C SER A 13 22.27 -4.36 45.51
N ALA A 14 22.36 -3.21 44.85
CA ALA A 14 21.26 -2.64 44.08
C ALA A 14 21.02 -3.52 42.84
N LEU A 15 19.89 -4.23 42.80
CA LEU A 15 19.40 -4.95 41.63
C LEU A 15 18.99 -3.94 40.55
N LEU A 16 19.86 -3.75 39.57
CA LEU A 16 19.53 -3.05 38.32
C LEU A 16 18.63 -3.96 37.47
N LEU A 17 17.33 -3.68 37.46
CA LEU A 17 16.38 -4.27 36.51
C LEU A 17 16.72 -3.74 35.11
N SER A 18 17.52 -4.49 34.36
CA SER A 18 17.73 -4.25 32.93
C SER A 18 16.46 -4.66 32.18
N ALA A 19 15.61 -3.69 31.86
CA ALA A 19 14.48 -3.89 30.97
C ALA A 19 15.03 -4.10 29.55
N CYS A 20 15.12 -5.35 29.13
CA CYS A 20 15.44 -5.70 27.75
C CYS A 20 14.28 -5.22 26.87
N GLY A 21 14.48 -4.09 26.18
CA GLY A 21 13.54 -3.58 25.19
C GLY A 21 13.53 -4.49 23.96
N LEU A 22 12.75 -5.58 24.01
CA LEU A 22 12.33 -6.28 22.82
C LEU A 22 11.40 -5.34 22.06
N GLN A 23 11.91 -4.73 20.99
CA GLN A 23 11.05 -4.11 20.00
C GLN A 23 10.10 -5.21 19.48
N PRO A 24 8.77 -4.99 19.53
CA PRO A 24 7.85 -5.96 18.95
C PRO A 24 8.20 -6.11 17.47
N PRO A 25 8.17 -7.34 16.92
CA PRO A 25 8.34 -7.52 15.48
C PRO A 25 7.27 -6.67 14.79
N VAL A 26 7.70 -5.84 13.83
CA VAL A 26 6.78 -5.21 12.88
C VAL A 26 6.07 -6.36 12.19
N VAL A 27 4.82 -6.59 12.57
CA VAL A 27 3.94 -7.51 11.85
C VAL A 27 3.62 -6.78 10.55
N GLU A 28 4.37 -7.10 9.49
CA GLU A 28 3.97 -6.79 8.12
C GLU A 28 2.62 -7.48 7.90
N SER A 29 1.56 -6.69 7.99
CA SER A 29 0.23 -7.11 7.59
C SER A 29 0.29 -7.23 6.06
N ASP A 30 0.50 -8.45 5.57
CA ASP A 30 0.51 -8.83 4.17
C ASP A 30 -0.89 -8.71 3.55
N ASN A 31 -1.41 -7.48 3.53
CA ASN A 31 -2.64 -7.09 2.84
C ASN A 31 -2.32 -6.41 1.50
N GLY A 32 -1.07 -6.49 1.03
CA GLY A 32 -0.64 -5.86 -0.22
C GLY A 32 -0.67 -4.33 -0.21
N VAL A 33 -0.64 -3.69 0.96
CA VAL A 33 -0.59 -2.22 1.13
C VAL A 33 0.83 -1.82 1.53
N SER A 34 1.62 -1.29 0.60
CA SER A 34 2.94 -0.73 0.91
C SER A 34 2.96 0.77 0.61
N SER A 35 3.48 1.60 1.53
CA SER A 35 3.74 3.01 1.25
C SER A 35 5.22 3.21 0.95
N GLN A 36 5.56 3.47 -0.31
CA GLN A 36 6.89 3.94 -0.70
C GLN A 36 6.74 5.35 -1.23
N SER A 37 7.59 6.27 -0.76
CA SER A 37 7.61 7.67 -1.21
C SER A 37 6.33 8.46 -0.95
N GLY A 38 5.55 8.10 0.08
CA GLY A 38 4.31 8.81 0.43
C GLY A 38 3.07 8.37 -0.35
N GLN A 39 3.19 7.37 -1.23
CA GLN A 39 2.06 6.79 -1.96
C GLN A 39 1.86 5.34 -1.62
N PHE A 40 0.59 4.97 -1.46
CA PHE A 40 0.17 3.59 -1.37
C PHE A 40 0.44 2.88 -2.69
N HIS A 41 0.74 1.60 -2.57
CA HIS A 41 0.72 0.62 -3.62
C HIS A 41 -0.20 -0.50 -3.17
N PHE A 42 -1.11 -0.89 -4.06
CA PHE A 42 -2.02 -2.01 -3.85
C PHE A 42 -1.72 -3.09 -4.88
N ALA A 43 -1.51 -4.31 -4.40
CA ALA A 43 -1.25 -5.48 -5.25
C ALA A 43 -2.56 -6.04 -5.88
N LEU A 44 -3.34 -5.17 -6.53
CA LEU A 44 -4.56 -5.60 -7.23
C LEU A 44 -4.20 -6.40 -8.49
N PRO A 45 -4.98 -7.44 -8.86
CA PRO A 45 -4.64 -8.30 -9.99
C PRO A 45 -4.94 -7.63 -11.35
N SER A 46 -4.33 -8.17 -12.41
CA SER A 46 -4.85 -7.97 -13.79
C SER A 46 -6.06 -8.88 -14.01
N GLY A 47 -6.92 -8.54 -14.97
CA GLY A 47 -8.08 -9.35 -15.33
C GLY A 47 -9.34 -8.52 -15.53
N GLN A 48 -10.49 -9.19 -15.49
CA GLN A 48 -11.79 -8.54 -15.58
C GLN A 48 -12.21 -8.00 -14.22
N TYR A 49 -12.78 -6.80 -14.23
CA TYR A 49 -13.35 -6.14 -13.07
C TYR A 49 -14.84 -5.97 -13.29
N HIS A 50 -15.63 -6.39 -12.30
CA HIS A 50 -17.06 -6.17 -12.23
C HIS A 50 -17.33 -4.95 -11.36
N CYS A 51 -17.99 -3.96 -11.94
CA CYS A 51 -18.32 -2.69 -11.30
C CYS A 51 -19.82 -2.64 -10.99
N ASP A 52 -20.23 -1.61 -10.26
CA ASP A 52 -21.64 -1.30 -10.08
C ASP A 52 -22.34 -1.04 -11.42
N GLU A 53 -23.67 -1.09 -11.44
CA GLU A 53 -24.49 -0.92 -12.65
C GLU A 53 -24.20 -1.96 -13.76
N GLY A 54 -23.57 -3.09 -13.42
CA GLY A 54 -23.25 -4.18 -14.35
C GLY A 54 -22.14 -3.85 -15.35
N LEU A 55 -21.39 -2.76 -15.12
CA LEU A 55 -20.27 -2.36 -15.97
C LEU A 55 -19.09 -3.33 -15.81
N ARG A 56 -18.28 -3.44 -16.88
CA ARG A 56 -17.09 -4.30 -16.93
C ARG A 56 -15.89 -3.53 -17.45
N ILE A 57 -14.74 -3.76 -16.83
CA ILE A 57 -13.45 -3.19 -17.22
C ILE A 57 -12.42 -4.31 -17.29
N GLY A 58 -11.60 -4.33 -18.33
CA GLY A 58 -10.41 -5.18 -18.38
C GLY A 58 -9.18 -4.39 -17.97
N LEU A 59 -8.33 -4.97 -17.13
CA LEU A 59 -7.06 -4.35 -16.74
C LEU A 59 -5.89 -5.30 -16.99
N ARG A 60 -4.82 -4.76 -17.57
CA ARG A 60 -3.49 -5.37 -17.57
C ARG A 60 -2.51 -4.42 -16.89
N ARG A 61 -1.85 -4.91 -15.85
CA ARG A 61 -0.89 -4.16 -15.04
C ARG A 61 0.52 -4.44 -15.53
N GLU A 62 1.29 -3.39 -15.72
CA GLU A 62 2.71 -3.47 -16.05
C GLU A 62 3.52 -3.11 -14.80
N MET A 63 4.15 -4.13 -14.22
CA MET A 63 4.93 -3.99 -12.99
C MET A 63 6.38 -3.62 -13.30
N GLN A 64 6.92 -2.67 -12.54
CA GLN A 64 8.34 -2.40 -12.45
C GLN A 64 8.77 -2.66 -11.00
N GLY A 65 9.39 -3.82 -10.77
CA GLY A 65 9.58 -4.34 -9.42
C GLY A 65 8.24 -4.58 -8.74
N GLN A 66 8.02 -3.98 -7.58
CA GLN A 66 6.78 -4.07 -6.82
C GLN A 66 5.80 -2.92 -7.13
N VAL A 67 6.10 -2.06 -8.11
CA VAL A 67 5.25 -0.90 -8.41
C VAL A 67 4.58 -1.11 -9.76
N ASN A 68 3.25 -1.06 -9.78
CA ASN A 68 2.51 -0.96 -11.03
C ASN A 68 2.71 0.43 -11.61
N HIS A 69 3.42 0.58 -12.72
CA HIS A 69 3.76 1.89 -13.29
C HIS A 69 2.87 2.29 -14.48
N ARG A 70 2.14 1.31 -15.04
CA ARG A 70 1.27 1.51 -16.20
C ARG A 70 0.15 0.48 -16.23
N LEU A 71 -0.99 0.89 -16.78
CA LEU A 71 -2.15 0.03 -17.01
C LEU A 71 -2.55 0.07 -18.49
N GLN A 72 -2.89 -1.09 -19.04
CA GLN A 72 -3.78 -1.17 -20.19
C GLN A 72 -5.20 -1.38 -19.68
N LEU A 73 -6.11 -0.47 -20.03
CA LEU A 73 -7.51 -0.47 -19.62
C LEU A 73 -8.40 -0.72 -20.84
N ASP A 74 -9.22 -1.76 -20.78
CA ASP A 74 -10.22 -2.10 -21.79
C ASP A 74 -11.61 -1.67 -21.30
N TRP A 75 -12.22 -0.70 -21.99
CA TRP A 75 -13.53 -0.16 -21.63
C TRP A 75 -14.29 0.31 -22.87
N LYS A 76 -15.60 0.00 -22.90
CA LYS A 76 -16.50 0.35 -24.02
C LYS A 76 -15.94 -0.01 -25.41
N GLY A 77 -15.28 -1.17 -25.52
CA GLY A 77 -14.74 -1.69 -26.77
C GLY A 77 -13.44 -1.01 -27.24
N ARG A 78 -12.78 -0.23 -26.39
CA ARG A 78 -11.51 0.44 -26.68
C ARG A 78 -10.48 0.10 -25.60
N SER A 79 -9.22 0.13 -25.99
CA SER A 79 -8.07 -0.02 -25.10
C SER A 79 -7.37 1.32 -24.90
N TYR A 80 -7.00 1.61 -23.66
CA TYR A 80 -6.35 2.85 -23.23
C TYR A 80 -5.08 2.51 -22.46
N GLN A 81 -4.02 3.27 -22.67
CA GLN A 81 -2.78 3.13 -21.92
C GLN A 81 -2.71 4.25 -20.89
N LEU A 82 -2.80 3.89 -19.61
CA LEU A 82 -2.78 4.83 -18.51
C LEU A 82 -1.42 4.74 -17.82
N GLU A 83 -0.73 5.87 -17.71
CA GLU A 83 0.53 5.98 -16.97
C GLU A 83 0.25 6.32 -15.51
N ARG A 84 1.05 5.80 -14.58
CA ARG A 84 0.92 6.16 -13.17
C ARG A 84 1.27 7.62 -12.95
N ASP A 85 0.39 8.34 -12.28
CA ASP A 85 0.72 9.63 -11.68
C ASP A 85 1.42 9.38 -10.34
N PHE A 86 2.66 9.87 -10.23
CA PHE A 86 3.49 9.77 -9.03
C PHE A 86 3.38 11.02 -8.13
N SER A 87 2.38 11.88 -8.30
CA SER A 87 2.10 13.00 -7.39
C SER A 87 1.68 12.55 -5.97
N ASP A 88 1.71 13.47 -5.00
CA ASP A 88 1.43 13.23 -3.57
C ASP A 88 -0.05 12.87 -3.23
N SER A 89 -0.81 12.34 -4.17
CA SER A 89 -2.25 12.03 -4.03
C SER A 89 -2.56 10.85 -3.09
N GLY A 90 -1.54 10.19 -2.55
CA GLY A 90 -1.65 9.10 -1.59
C GLY A 90 -2.08 7.77 -2.20
N LEU A 91 -3.09 7.75 -3.09
CA LEU A 91 -3.57 6.53 -3.75
C LEU A 91 -2.88 6.30 -5.10
N PRO A 92 -2.71 5.04 -5.55
CA PRO A 92 -2.26 4.78 -6.92
C PRO A 92 -3.28 5.33 -7.93
N ARG A 93 -2.84 6.36 -8.65
CA ARG A 93 -3.61 7.02 -9.71
C ARG A 93 -2.93 6.79 -11.05
N PHE A 94 -3.72 6.55 -12.09
CA PHE A 94 -3.24 6.30 -13.43
C PHE A 94 -4.08 7.07 -14.44
N GLU A 95 -3.45 7.64 -15.46
CA GLU A 95 -4.13 8.53 -16.40
C GLU A 95 -3.73 8.28 -17.85
N ASP A 96 -4.72 8.35 -18.74
CA ASP A 96 -4.50 8.59 -20.16
C ASP A 96 -4.91 10.04 -20.43
N ALA A 97 -3.92 10.92 -20.59
CA ALA A 97 -4.14 12.34 -20.82
C ALA A 97 -4.88 12.63 -22.14
N ALA A 98 -4.75 11.75 -23.15
CA ALA A 98 -5.38 11.95 -24.45
C ALA A 98 -6.88 11.66 -24.40
N SER A 99 -7.29 10.59 -23.70
CA SER A 99 -8.72 10.30 -23.49
C SER A 99 -9.32 11.12 -22.33
N GLY A 100 -8.48 11.54 -21.39
CA GLY A 100 -8.89 12.08 -20.10
C GLY A 100 -9.52 11.00 -19.21
N LEU A 101 -9.05 9.75 -19.28
CA LEU A 101 -9.51 8.69 -18.38
C LEU A 101 -8.56 8.59 -17.19
N VAL A 102 -9.13 8.41 -16.01
CA VAL A 102 -8.37 8.26 -14.77
C VAL A 102 -8.82 7.01 -14.05
N TRP A 103 -7.88 6.11 -13.77
CA TRP A 103 -8.10 4.94 -12.93
C TRP A 103 -7.44 5.16 -11.57
N ILE A 104 -8.18 4.89 -10.49
CA ILE A 104 -7.65 4.96 -9.12
C ILE A 104 -7.80 3.58 -8.49
N ASP A 105 -6.69 3.04 -8.00
CA ASP A 105 -6.74 1.86 -7.14
C ASP A 105 -7.10 2.27 -5.71
N LEU A 106 -8.05 1.54 -5.15
CA LEU A 106 -8.40 1.54 -3.73
C LEU A 106 -7.96 0.19 -3.13
N PRO A 107 -7.94 0.01 -1.80
CA PRO A 107 -7.32 -1.17 -1.18
C PRO A 107 -7.78 -2.54 -1.70
N TRP A 108 -9.02 -2.67 -2.17
CA TRP A 108 -9.57 -3.92 -2.72
C TRP A 108 -10.49 -3.74 -3.94
N LYS A 109 -10.51 -2.53 -4.53
CA LYS A 109 -11.38 -2.18 -5.66
C LYS A 109 -10.75 -1.05 -6.46
N GLY A 110 -11.35 -0.67 -7.58
CA GLY A 110 -10.96 0.50 -8.33
C GLY A 110 -12.14 1.34 -8.79
N LEU A 111 -11.80 2.47 -9.37
CA LEU A 111 -12.72 3.51 -9.79
C LEU A 111 -12.20 4.11 -11.10
N LEU A 112 -13.07 4.17 -12.11
CA LEU A 112 -12.81 4.90 -13.35
C LEU A 112 -13.51 6.26 -13.29
N LEU A 113 -12.76 7.32 -13.55
CA LEU A 113 -13.23 8.70 -13.57
C LEU A 113 -13.02 9.32 -14.95
N ASP A 114 -13.84 10.32 -15.25
CA ASP A 114 -13.53 11.33 -16.24
C ASP A 114 -12.53 12.32 -15.62
N GLY A 115 -11.33 12.41 -16.18
CA GLY A 115 -10.24 13.23 -15.65
C GLY A 115 -10.45 14.74 -15.79
N ARG A 116 -11.42 15.19 -16.60
CA ARG A 116 -11.73 16.62 -16.79
C ARG A 116 -12.76 17.11 -15.79
N THR A 117 -13.74 16.27 -15.49
CA THR A 117 -14.89 16.60 -14.62
C THR A 117 -14.79 15.96 -13.24
N HIS A 118 -13.90 14.98 -13.07
CA HIS A 118 -13.80 14.09 -11.91
C HIS A 118 -15.08 13.29 -11.63
N ALA A 119 -16.00 13.21 -12.60
CA ALA A 119 -17.23 12.44 -12.46
C ALA A 119 -16.91 10.93 -12.55
N PRO A 120 -17.58 10.09 -11.75
CA PRO A 120 -17.40 8.65 -11.83
C PRO A 120 -18.01 8.09 -13.12
N LEU A 121 -17.21 7.31 -13.84
CA LEU A 121 -17.62 6.58 -15.04
C LEU A 121 -17.93 5.12 -14.75
N ALA A 122 -17.23 4.52 -13.78
CA ALA A 122 -17.52 3.19 -13.25
C ALA A 122 -17.04 3.11 -11.79
N ASN A 123 -17.97 2.87 -10.87
CA ASN A 123 -17.69 2.76 -9.43
C ASN A 123 -17.54 1.31 -8.98
N ASP A 124 -16.88 1.14 -7.84
CA ASP A 124 -16.90 -0.12 -7.08
C ASP A 124 -16.45 -1.37 -7.85
N CYS A 125 -15.51 -1.16 -8.76
CA CYS A 125 -14.95 -2.20 -9.61
C CYS A 125 -14.08 -3.17 -8.80
N ARG A 126 -14.51 -4.43 -8.69
CA ARG A 126 -13.76 -5.51 -8.02
C ARG A 126 -13.30 -6.53 -9.05
N ALA A 127 -12.13 -7.12 -8.83
CA ALA A 127 -11.67 -8.24 -9.66
C ALA A 127 -12.70 -9.37 -9.60
N ALA A 128 -13.01 -9.94 -10.78
CA ALA A 128 -14.01 -10.99 -10.96
C ALA A 128 -13.53 -12.37 -10.44
#